data_AF-A0AA39NKY8-F1
#
_entry.id   AF-A0AA39NKY8-F1
#
_cell.length_a   1.000
_cell.length_b   1.000
_cell.length_c   1.000
_cell.angle_alpha   90.00
_cell.angle_beta   90.00
_cell.angle_gamma   90.00
#
_symmetry.space_group_name_H-M   'P 1'
#
loop_
_entity.id
_entity.type
_entity.pdbx_description
1 polymer ?
#
loop_
_entity_poly.entity_id
_entity_poly.type
_entity_poly.pdbx_seq_one_letter_code
_entity_poly.pdbx_strand_id
1 'polypeptide(L)'
;MQFTLKTLAIVAATVGMTNAICPGYNFGIADLGGGSIGSWRVYDDSCNSALTVITDNPCTQGSFDCSPAPITFTGLHLDGQKYVI
;
A
#
# COMPACT_ATOMS: atom_id res chain seq x y z
N MET A 1 1.14 54.85 -21.97
CA MET A 1 0.82 53.50 -22.50
C MET A 1 1.12 52.50 -21.39
N GLN A 2 0.07 51.89 -20.84
CA GLN A 2 0.10 51.04 -19.66
C GLN A 2 0.29 49.58 -20.11
N PHE A 3 1.47 49.01 -19.87
CA PHE A 3 1.72 47.60 -20.14
C PHE A 3 1.28 46.79 -18.91
N THR A 4 0.05 46.29 -18.96
CA THR A 4 -0.55 45.47 -17.91
C THR A 4 0.20 44.13 -17.81
N LEU A 5 0.89 43.94 -16.70
CA LEU A 5 1.57 42.70 -16.35
C LEU A 5 0.52 41.59 -16.14
N LYS A 6 0.48 40.61 -17.04
CA LYS A 6 -0.39 39.42 -16.89
C LYS A 6 0.24 38.47 -15.88
N THR A 7 -0.29 38.48 -14.66
CA THR A 7 0.07 37.56 -13.58
C THR A 7 -0.22 36.11 -14.02
N LEU A 8 0.83 35.31 -14.28
CA LEU A 8 0.69 33.86 -14.37
C LEU A 8 0.53 33.32 -12.94
N ALA A 9 -0.68 32.90 -12.59
CA ALA A 9 -0.92 32.13 -11.38
C ALA A 9 -0.42 30.70 -11.61
N ILE A 10 0.73 30.36 -11.04
CA ILE A 10 1.20 28.98 -10.95
C ILE A 10 0.34 28.29 -9.90
N VAL A 11 -0.62 27.48 -10.34
CA VAL A 11 -1.35 26.57 -9.46
C VAL A 11 -0.41 25.42 -9.12
N ALA A 12 0.30 25.54 -8.00
CA ALA A 12 0.97 24.41 -7.38
C ALA A 12 -0.13 23.46 -6.86
N ALA A 13 -0.44 22.43 -7.64
CA ALA A 13 -1.24 21.32 -7.15
C ALA A 13 -0.40 20.59 -6.08
N THR A 14 -0.62 20.92 -4.81
CA THR A 14 -0.16 20.09 -3.71
C THR A 14 -0.98 18.80 -3.80
N VAL A 15 -0.41 17.77 -4.43
CA VAL A 15 -0.86 16.39 -4.22
C VAL A 15 -0.86 16.17 -2.71
N GLY A 16 -2.06 16.08 -2.13
CA GLY A 16 -2.23 15.88 -0.70
C GLY A 16 -1.47 14.62 -0.33
N MET A 17 -0.48 14.78 0.55
CA MET A 17 0.27 13.65 1.07
C MET A 17 -0.74 12.69 1.69
N THR A 18 -0.61 11.44 1.27
CA THR A 18 -1.43 10.32 1.69
C THR A 18 -1.49 10.31 3.21
N ASN A 19 -2.71 10.42 3.77
CA ASN A 19 -2.88 10.15 5.18
C ASN A 19 -2.37 8.73 5.41
N ALA A 20 -1.31 8.60 6.22
CA ALA A 20 -0.64 7.36 6.53
C ALA A 20 -1.68 6.26 6.79
N ILE A 21 -1.45 5.08 6.21
CA ILE A 21 -2.27 3.86 6.32
C ILE A 21 -2.82 3.68 7.74
N CYS A 22 -2.01 3.98 8.75
CA CYS A 22 -2.37 4.51 10.05
C CYS A 22 -1.10 5.17 10.65
N PRO A 23 -1.19 6.18 11.54
CA PRO A 23 -0.02 6.67 12.26
C PRO A 23 0.69 5.53 13.01
N GLY A 24 1.97 5.30 12.73
CA GLY A 24 2.79 4.26 13.37
C GLY A 24 2.90 2.94 12.61
N TYR A 25 2.31 2.81 11.42
CA TYR A 25 2.44 1.63 10.56
C TYR A 25 3.16 1.99 9.25
N ASN A 26 4.12 1.16 8.86
CA ASN A 26 4.90 1.35 7.62
C ASN A 26 4.28 0.67 6.40
N PHE A 27 3.37 -0.29 6.63
CA PHE A 27 2.74 -1.07 5.58
C PHE A 27 1.27 -1.34 5.88
N GLY A 28 0.47 -1.48 4.83
CA GLY A 28 -0.92 -1.93 4.90
C GLY A 28 -1.18 -3.08 3.94
N ILE A 29 -1.98 -4.05 4.39
CA ILE A 29 -2.37 -5.21 3.58
C ILE A 29 -3.83 -5.03 3.17
N ALA A 30 -4.12 -5.19 1.88
CA ALA A 30 -5.46 -5.15 1.33
C ALA A 30 -5.77 -6.45 0.60
N ASP A 31 -6.90 -7.05 0.92
CA ASP A 31 -7.60 -7.99 0.03
C ASP A 31 -8.33 -7.14 -1.01
N LEU A 32 -7.87 -7.22 -2.26
CA LEU A 32 -8.50 -6.48 -3.36
C LEU A 32 -9.70 -7.22 -3.94
N GLY A 33 -9.93 -8.46 -3.50
CA GLY A 33 -10.75 -9.40 -4.23
C GLY A 33 -10.15 -9.69 -5.62
N GLY A 34 -10.57 -10.79 -6.21
CA GLY A 34 -10.19 -11.15 -7.57
C GLY A 34 -11.12 -12.23 -8.07
N GLY A 35 -11.44 -12.20 -9.38
CA GLY A 35 -12.49 -13.00 -9.98
C GLY A 35 -12.43 -14.50 -9.63
N SER A 36 -11.73 -15.30 -10.43
CA SER A 36 -11.57 -16.74 -10.15
C SER A 36 -10.38 -17.04 -9.23
N ILE A 37 -9.49 -16.08 -8.99
CA ILE A 37 -8.34 -16.17 -8.09
C ILE A 37 -8.25 -14.87 -7.28
N GLY A 38 -8.02 -14.98 -5.96
CA GLY A 38 -7.85 -13.85 -5.06
C GLY A 38 -6.64 -12.95 -5.38
N SER A 39 -6.67 -11.69 -4.93
CA SER A 39 -5.56 -10.74 -5.10
C SER A 39 -5.31 -9.97 -3.81
N TRP A 40 -4.05 -10.00 -3.36
CA TRP A 40 -3.59 -9.33 -2.16
C TRP A 40 -2.54 -8.30 -2.52
N ARG A 41 -2.60 -7.13 -1.88
CA ARG A 41 -1.62 -6.06 -2.10
C ARG A 41 -1.12 -5.49 -0.80
N VAL A 42 0.18 -5.26 -0.76
CA VAL A 42 0.85 -4.50 0.30
C VAL A 42 1.13 -3.10 -0.21
N TYR A 43 0.74 -2.11 0.56
CA TYR A 43 1.05 -0.71 0.32
C TYR A 43 2.06 -0.21 1.34
N ASP A 44 2.97 0.66 0.93
CA ASP A 44 3.84 1.42 1.84
C ASP A 44 3.11 2.64 2.45
N ASP A 45 3.75 3.31 3.40
CA ASP A 45 3.24 4.51 4.07
C ASP A 45 2.95 5.69 3.13
N SER A 46 3.51 5.65 1.92
CA SER A 46 3.31 6.59 0.82
C SER A 46 2.23 6.13 -0.18
N CYS A 47 1.49 5.07 0.15
CA CYS A 47 0.45 4.42 -0.66
C CYS A 47 0.94 3.85 -2.01
N ASN A 48 2.24 3.60 -2.18
CA ASN A 48 2.74 2.86 -3.33
C ASN A 48 2.54 1.36 -3.10
N SER A 49 2.29 0.62 -4.19
CA SER A 49 2.24 -0.84 -4.13
C SER A 49 3.64 -1.41 -3.93
N ALA A 50 3.93 -1.90 -2.74
CA ALA A 50 5.20 -2.56 -2.41
C ALA A 50 5.22 -4.02 -2.89
N LEU A 51 4.07 -4.72 -2.83
CA LEU A 51 3.96 -6.12 -3.23
C LEU A 51 2.55 -6.41 -3.73
N THR A 52 2.43 -7.24 -4.77
CA THR A 52 1.14 -7.83 -5.20
C THR A 52 1.30 -9.35 -5.25
N VAL A 53 0.37 -10.06 -4.63
CA VAL A 53 0.32 -11.53 -4.60
C VAL A 53 -1.02 -11.98 -5.18
N ILE A 54 -0.98 -12.82 -6.22
CA ILE A 54 -2.17 -13.38 -6.87
C ILE A 54 -2.36 -14.81 -6.39
N THR A 55 -3.28 -15.01 -5.46
CA THR A 55 -3.52 -16.30 -4.78
C THR A 55 -4.83 -16.25 -4.01
N ASP A 56 -5.52 -17.38 -3.93
CA ASP A 56 -6.70 -17.52 -3.06
C ASP A 56 -6.32 -17.51 -1.58
N ASN A 57 -5.13 -18.03 -1.26
CA ASN A 57 -4.61 -18.05 0.10
C ASN A 57 -3.22 -17.38 0.14
N PRO A 58 -3.08 -16.20 0.78
CA PRO A 58 -1.80 -15.50 0.88
C PRO A 58 -0.79 -16.23 1.77
N CYS A 59 -1.25 -17.09 2.68
CA CYS A 59 -0.43 -17.82 3.63
C CYS A 59 0.39 -18.96 3.01
N THR A 60 0.09 -19.36 1.77
CA THR A 60 0.76 -20.50 1.11
C THR A 60 1.85 -20.06 0.13
N GLN A 61 1.93 -18.78 -0.20
CA GLN A 61 2.87 -18.24 -1.19
C GLN A 61 4.22 -17.79 -0.58
N GLY A 62 4.35 -17.84 0.75
CA GLY A 62 5.57 -17.44 1.46
C GLY A 62 5.75 -15.92 1.64
N SER A 63 4.90 -15.09 1.01
CA SER A 63 4.91 -13.65 1.25
C SER A 63 4.33 -13.26 2.61
N PHE A 64 3.40 -14.06 3.14
CA PHE A 64 2.74 -13.81 4.41
C PHE A 64 2.88 -15.01 5.34
N ASP A 65 3.25 -14.74 6.59
CA ASP A 65 3.13 -15.70 7.68
C ASP A 65 1.73 -15.59 8.29
N CYS A 66 1.13 -16.74 8.60
CA CYS A 66 -0.20 -16.81 9.18
C CYS A 66 -0.23 -17.72 10.41
N SER A 67 -1.05 -17.38 11.40
CA SER A 67 -1.36 -18.26 12.51
C SER A 67 -2.21 -19.46 12.07
N PRO A 68 -2.23 -20.57 12.85
CA PRO A 68 -3.32 -21.54 12.79
C PRO A 68 -4.68 -20.88 13.06
N ALA A 69 -5.77 -21.58 12.76
CA ALA A 69 -7.12 -21.08 12.99
C ALA A 69 -7.33 -20.63 14.45
N PRO A 70 -7.90 -19.44 14.72
CA PRO A 70 -8.37 -18.43 13.75
C PRO A 70 -7.21 -17.75 13.00
N ILE A 71 -7.31 -17.71 11.67
CA ILE A 71 -6.23 -17.23 10.80
C ILE A 71 -6.03 -15.73 11.01
N THR A 72 -4.81 -15.35 11.34
CA THR A 72 -4.34 -13.96 11.42
C THR A 72 -3.00 -13.84 10.70
N PHE A 73 -2.72 -12.68 10.11
CA PHE A 73 -1.39 -12.38 9.58
C PHE A 73 -0.44 -12.12 10.74
N THR A 74 0.68 -12.85 10.78
CA THR A 74 1.70 -12.73 11.83
C THR A 74 3.03 -12.21 11.30
N GLY A 75 3.18 -12.14 9.98
CA GLY A 75 4.34 -11.55 9.36
C GLY A 75 4.21 -11.31 7.87
N LEU A 76 5.04 -10.41 7.37
CA LEU A 76 5.22 -10.07 5.96
C LEU A 76 6.69 -10.25 5.59
N HIS A 77 6.95 -10.95 4.48
CA HIS A 77 8.28 -11.08 3.88
C HIS A 77 8.37 -10.18 2.66
N LEU A 78 9.22 -9.16 2.73
CA LEU A 78 9.41 -8.16 1.67
C LEU A 78 10.89 -7.80 1.59
N ASP A 79 11.47 -7.81 0.37
CA ASP A 79 12.87 -7.47 0.10
C ASP A 79 13.90 -8.21 0.97
N GLY A 80 13.61 -9.48 1.32
CA GLY A 80 14.47 -10.30 2.17
C GLY A 80 14.40 -9.95 3.66
N GLN A 81 13.52 -9.03 4.06
CA GLN A 81 13.22 -8.71 5.45
C GLN A 81 11.90 -9.32 5.88
N LYS A 82 11.81 -9.66 7.18
CA LYS A 82 10.58 -10.09 7.83
C LYS A 82 10.07 -9.00 8.75
N TYR A 83 8.86 -8.54 8.49
CA TYR A 83 8.11 -7.62 9.35
C TYR A 83 7.14 -8.42 10.20
N VAL A 84 7.22 -8.27 11.53
CA VAL A 84 6.28 -8.90 12.45
C VAL A 84 5.06 -7.98 12.61
N ILE A 85 3.86 -8.56 12.55
CA ILE A 85 2.58 -7.85 12.59
C ILE A 85 1.87 -8.14 13.90
#